data_AF-A0A1S9BVY1-F1
#
_entry.id   AF-A0A1S9BVY1-F1
#
_cell.length_a   1.000
_cell.length_b   1.000
_cell.length_c   1.000
_cell.angle_alpha   90.00
_cell.angle_beta   90.00
_cell.angle_gamma   90.00
#
_symmetry.space_group_name_H-M   'P 1'
#
loop_
_entity.id
_entity.type
_entity.pdbx_description
1 polymer ?
#
loop_
_entity_poly.entity_id
_entity_poly.type
_entity_poly.pdbx_seq_one_letter_code
_entity_poly.pdbx_strand_id
1 'polypeptide(L)' 'MYKDLVYIAPFIIIFLLSLYLFIQDGKAAKAEGRKRKLGITVLLILSAGMLISIIVLAVLLILLTIAIVQNM' A
#
# COMPACT_ATOMS: atom_id res chain seq x y z
N MET A 1 -20.64 -3.28 -2.87
CA MET A 1 -20.20 -2.43 -1.75
C MET A 1 -19.41 -3.19 -0.70
N TYR A 2 -19.98 -4.05 0.15
CA TYR A 2 -19.15 -4.75 1.16
C TYR A 2 -18.23 -5.84 0.60
N LYS A 3 -18.64 -6.50 -0.50
CA LYS A 3 -17.82 -7.52 -1.18
C LYS A 3 -16.49 -6.95 -1.70
N ASP A 4 -16.51 -5.74 -2.24
CA ASP A 4 -15.33 -5.08 -2.80
C ASP A 4 -14.33 -4.72 -1.71
N LEU A 5 -14.84 -4.32 -0.54
CA LEU A 5 -14.03 -4.04 0.65
C LEU A 5 -13.29 -5.29 1.16
N VAL A 6 -13.92 -6.47 1.07
CA VAL A 6 -13.32 -7.75 1.50
C VAL A 6 -12.11 -8.13 0.62
N TYR A 7 -12.10 -7.75 -0.67
CA TYR A 7 -10.96 -8.02 -1.54
C TYR A 7 -9.80 -7.06 -1.32
N ILE A 8 -10.07 -5.82 -0.90
CA ILE A 8 -9.03 -4.79 -0.66
C ILE A 8 -8.47 -4.88 0.77
N ALA A 9 -9.29 -5.30 1.73
CA ALA A 9 -8.91 -5.38 3.15
C ALA A 9 -7.60 -6.15 3.43
N PRO A 10 -7.29 -7.30 2.80
CA PRO A 10 -6.03 -8.01 3.03
C PRO A 10 -4.80 -7.16 2.68
N PHE A 11 -4.86 -6.37 1.60
CA PHE A 11 -3.76 -5.51 1.18
C PHE A 11 -3.53 -4.36 2.15
N ILE A 12 -4.62 -3.77 2.65
CA ILE A 12 -4.56 -2.73 3.69
C ILE A 12 -3.95 -3.30 4.97
N ILE A 13 -4.38 -4.49 5.39
CA ILE A 13 -3.84 -5.16 6.59
C ILE A 13 -2.35 -5.44 6.43
N ILE A 14 -1.91 -5.99 5.29
CA ILE A 14 -0.49 -6.25 5.00
C ILE A 14 0.32 -4.96 5.04
N PHE A 15 -0.20 -3.87 4.47
CA PHE A 15 0.45 -2.57 4.53
C PHE A 15 0.60 -2.08 5.97
N LEU A 16 -0.46 -2.10 6.77
CA LEU A 16 -0.43 -1.66 8.17
C LEU A 16 0.55 -2.50 9.00
N LEU A 17 0.57 -3.82 8.82
CA LEU A 17 1.54 -4.70 9.48
C LEU A 17 2.98 -4.39 9.06
N SER A 18 3.23 -4.19 7.76
CA SER A 18 4.56 -3.83 7.26
C SER A 18 5.04 -2.48 7.79
N LEU A 19 4.14 -1.50 7.89
CA LEU A 19 4.42 -0.18 8.45
C LEU A 19 4.74 -0.27 9.95
N TYR A 20 3.97 -1.06 10.69
CA TYR A 20 4.22 -1.30 12.10
C TYR A 20 5.60 -1.94 12.33
N LEU A 21 5.93 -2.99 11.58
CA LEU A 21 7.24 -3.64 11.64
C LEU A 21 8.38 -2.68 11.28
N PHE A 22 8.18 -1.82 10.28
CA PHE A 22 9.17 -0.81 9.88
C PHE A 22 9.41 0.24 10.97
N ILE A 23 8.35 0.70 11.63
CA ILE A 23 8.45 1.64 12.75
C ILE A 23 9.16 0.99 13.94
N GLN A 24 8.80 -0.24 14.28
CA GLN A 24 9.44 -0.98 15.37
C GLN A 24 10.93 -1.24 15.09
N ASP A 25 11.27 -1.77 13.92
CA ASP A 25 12.68 -2.01 13.57
C ASP A 25 13.46 -0.71 13.48
N GLY A 26 12.83 0.40 13.08
CA GLY A 26 13.43 1.73 13.12
C GLY A 26 13.79 2.19 14.54
N LYS A 27 12.93 1.92 15.54
CA LYS A 27 13.22 2.21 16.95
C LYS A 27 14.32 1.31 17.50
N ALA A 28 14.23 0.00 17.26
CA ALA A 28 15.23 -0.97 17.71
C ALA A 28 16.60 -0.73 17.09
N ALA A 29 16.67 -0.50 15.78
CA ALA A 29 17.91 -0.20 15.07
C ALA A 29 18.59 1.08 15.58
N LYS A 30 17.80 2.10 15.94
CA LYS A 30 18.31 3.33 16.54
C LYS A 30 18.86 3.10 17.95
N ALA A 31 18.21 2.26 18.75
CA ALA A 31 18.67 1.91 20.10
C ALA A 31 19.94 1.05 20.08
N GLU A 32 20.05 0.15 19.10
CA GLU A 32 21.16 -0.81 18.97
C GLU A 32 22.32 -0.29 18.10
N GLY A 33 22.20 0.91 17.53
CA GLY A 33 23.24 1.49 16.64
C GLY A 33 23.44 0.72 15.33
N ARG A 34 22.52 -0.19 14.97
CA ARG A 34 22.59 -1.00 13.75
C ARG A 34 21.82 -0.37 12.59
N LYS A 35 22.08 -0.82 11.36
CA LYS A 35 21.24 -0.50 10.21
C LYS A 35 19.90 -1.24 10.27
N ARG A 36 18.86 -0.64 9.68
CA ARG A 36 17.53 -1.26 9.55
C ARG A 36 17.60 -2.53 8.70
N LYS A 37 16.73 -3.49 8.97
CA LYS A 37 16.66 -4.73 8.21
C LYS A 37 16.11 -4.44 6.80
N LEU A 38 16.91 -4.75 5.78
CA LEU A 38 16.55 -4.56 4.38
C LEU A 38 15.19 -5.19 4.05
N GLY A 39 14.94 -6.41 4.54
CA GLY A 39 13.70 -7.14 4.28
C GLY A 39 12.44 -6.41 4.75
N ILE A 40 12.50 -5.66 5.86
CA ILE A 40 11.35 -4.90 6.37
C ILE A 40 11.10 -3.66 5.49
N THR A 41 12.16 -2.99 5.05
CA THR A 41 12.06 -1.88 4.11
C THR A 41 11.48 -2.33 2.77
N VAL A 42 11.94 -3.47 2.23
CA VAL A 42 11.42 -4.04 0.97
C VAL A 42 9.95 -4.42 1.11
N LEU A 43 9.56 -5.06 2.22
CA LEU A 43 8.17 -5.41 2.51
C LEU A 43 7.26 -4.17 2.50
N LEU A 44 7.70 -3.08 3.12
CA LEU A 44 6.96 -1.82 3.15
C LEU A 44 6.82 -1.19 1.76
N ILE A 45 7.89 -1.19 0.96
CA ILE A 45 7.87 -0.62 -0.39
C ILE A 45 6.92 -1.43 -1.28
N LEU A 46 6.97 -2.76 -1.23
CA LEU A 46 6.10 -3.63 -2.02
C LEU A 46 4.64 -3.44 -1.60
N SER A 47 4.33 -3.46 -0.31
CA SER A 47 2.95 -3.29 0.17
C SER A 47 2.38 -1.90 -0.16
N ALA A 48 3.19 -0.85 -0.01
CA ALA A 48 2.81 0.52 -0.38
C ALA A 48 2.59 0.65 -1.90
N GLY A 49 3.50 0.10 -2.70
CA GLY A 49 3.43 0.12 -4.16
C GLY A 49 2.17 -0.58 -4.70
N MET A 50 1.79 -1.71 -4.10
CA MET A 50 0.54 -2.40 -4.44
C MET A 50 -0.69 -1.54 -4.16
N LEU A 51 -0.77 -0.89 -2.99
CA LEU A 51 -1.91 -0.01 -2.67
C LEU A 51 -1.99 1.20 -3.62
N ILE A 52 -0.85 1.83 -3.89
CA ILE A 52 -0.79 2.97 -4.82
C ILE A 52 -1.26 2.54 -6.22
N SER A 53 -0.82 1.37 -6.70
CA SER A 53 -1.22 0.85 -8.01
C SER A 53 -2.73 0.62 -8.11
N ILE A 54 -3.36 0.08 -7.05
CA ILE A 54 -4.82 -0.10 -6.98
C ILE A 54 -5.54 1.25 -7.06
N ILE A 55 -5.09 2.25 -6.30
CA ILE A 55 -5.69 3.60 -6.30
C ILE A 55 -5.55 4.25 -7.68
N VAL A 56 -4.37 4.18 -8.29
CA VAL A 56 -4.12 4.74 -9.62
C VAL A 56 -5.02 4.08 -10.67
N LEU A 57 -5.14 2.76 -10.67
CA LEU A 57 -6.05 2.04 -11.56
C LEU A 57 -7.51 2.46 -11.36
N ALA A 58 -7.95 2.59 -10.11
CA ALA A 58 -9.31 3.03 -9.81
C ALA A 58 -9.58 4.44 -10.36
N VAL A 59 -8.65 5.37 -10.17
CA VAL A 59 -8.75 6.74 -10.70
C VAL A 59 -8.78 6.74 -12.23
N LEU A 60 -7.89 5.98 -12.88
CA LEU A 60 -7.86 5.86 -14.35
C LEU A 60 -9.17 5.31 -14.92
N LEU A 61 -9.78 4.32 -14.26
CA LEU A 61 -11.08 3.77 -14.67
C LEU A 61 -12.20 4.80 -14.54
N ILE A 62 -12.20 5.60 -13.48
CA ILE A 62 -13.17 6.70 -13.30
C ILE A 62 -12.98 7.75 -14.41
N LEU A 63 -11.75 8.17 -14.67
CA LEU A 63 -11.45 9.13 -15.75
C LEU A 63 -11.84 8.60 -17.12
N LEU A 64 -11.57 7.33 -17.40
CA LEU A 64 -11.99 6.67 -18.64
C LEU A 64 -13.51 6.66 -18.77
N THR A 65 -14.23 6.35 -17.69
CA THR A 65 -15.70 6.35 -17.68
C THR A 65 -16.24 7.74 -18.01
N ILE A 66 -15.69 8.78 -17.39
CA ILE A 66 -16.05 10.18 -17.67
C ILE A 66 -15.76 10.53 -19.13
N ALA A 67 -14.60 10.16 -19.64
CA ALA A 67 -14.20 10.44 -21.02
C ALA A 67 -15.14 9.77 -22.04
N ILE A 68 -15.56 8.52 -21.79
CA ILE A 68 -16.54 7.82 -22.64
C ILE A 68 -17.88 8.57 -22.62
N VAL A 69 -18.38 8.92 -21.43
CA VAL A 69 -19.66 9.65 -21.30
C VAL A 69 -19.63 11.03 -21.95
N GLN A 70 -18.50 11.74 -21.90
CA GLN A 70 -18.36 13.06 -22.52
C GLN A 70 -18.21 13.01 -24.04
N ASN A 71 -17.81 11.87 -24.59
CA ASN A 71 -17.57 11.68 -26.03
C ASN A 71 -18.73 10.94 -26.73
N MET A 72 -19.81 10.64 -26.01
CA MET A 72 -21.10 10.13 -26.50
C MET A 72 -22.12 11.27 -26.62
#